data_AF-A0A0M2PEW2-F1
#
_entry.id   AF-A0A0M2PEW2-F1
#
_cell.length_a   1.000
_cell.length_b   1.000
_cell.length_c   1.000
_cell.angle_alpha   90.00
_cell.angle_beta   90.00
_cell.angle_gamma   90.00
#
_symmetry.space_group_name_H-M   'P 1'
#
loop_
_entity.id
_entity.type
_entity.pdbx_description
1 polymer ?
#
loop_
_entity_poly.entity_id
_entity_poly.type
_entity_poly.pdbx_seq_one_letter_code
_entity_poly.pdbx_strand_id
1 'polypeptide(L)'
;MIKSLIKSYVNKFLSNKIWIILLIYTIYTLYLKNLATTYNLTYWEFIVNAITDHYYLLYFMIISFIFLLFNLYTNDEESVWIRSKKFHRYFFSKVVSIFLNSTLFVIFHVLIALIMGIGLRFENLFTVLENESLFVLSNFQEFYSNPLLASCFIIIYLILGLTFLGILFVFLNHFLDPKYVIFSIIIIYLMMLISIRTDIDLKFPYLFLNNYIILHHAFAVLGNKFYYLILLECVSIVGILLTVKKFWFKKITFEFNYSDAMSKWNLSILMNKFNLIVILGLLAFLVFSTIFTQKNITFFDLLTILFYGHGTGYFNFLDFLRLVVYNGIPIYLLSYFLEKESINRSFMIIIRLKKKKHWFSSIMRSTVFFLFSYILVTLIIAFIASSLFNLSFNGYNYMIPFFDEKGVQNLNTSYLLLIIISSKFLELFITFLIIFSLFCYTKTAVTGFIVIVLSYLLCLVDTSWIKYFPIGLSSLARLEEFVGERQGISYFHSIGILGVSNLLLFSVLQSGLYQKCFNKG
;
A
#
# COMPACT_ATOMS: atom_id res chain seq x y z
N MET A 1 34.31 17.47 20.81
CA MET A 1 33.94 16.33 19.94
C MET A 1 32.48 16.35 19.50
N ILE A 2 31.48 16.40 20.40
CA ILE A 2 30.06 16.48 19.97
C ILE A 2 29.82 17.72 19.09
N LYS A 3 30.34 18.89 19.50
CA LYS A 3 30.29 20.12 18.69
C LYS A 3 30.95 19.99 17.31
N SER A 4 32.07 19.26 17.20
CA SER A 4 32.77 19.07 15.91
C SER A 4 32.03 18.10 14.99
N LEU A 5 31.41 17.06 15.56
CA LEU A 5 30.52 16.16 14.81
C LEU A 5 29.29 16.91 14.31
N ILE A 6 28.67 17.70 15.18
CA ILE A 6 27.50 18.50 14.79
C ILE A 6 27.85 19.43 13.63
N LYS A 7 28.97 20.16 13.73
CA LYS A 7 29.46 21.04 12.66
C LYS A 7 29.73 20.28 11.36
N SER A 8 30.31 19.08 11.45
CA SER A 8 30.56 18.25 10.26
C SER A 8 29.26 17.82 9.58
N TYR A 9 28.27 17.36 10.32
CA TYR A 9 26.97 16.99 9.76
C TYR A 9 26.20 18.18 9.18
N VAL A 10 26.26 19.34 9.82
CA VAL A 10 25.67 20.58 9.27
C VAL A 10 26.36 20.98 7.96
N ASN A 11 27.69 20.89 7.90
CA ASN A 11 28.44 21.18 6.67
C ASN A 11 28.16 20.18 5.55
N LYS A 12 27.98 18.88 5.86
CA LYS A 12 27.58 17.86 4.87
C LYS A 12 26.20 18.16 4.29
N PHE A 13 25.29 18.72 5.09
CA PHE A 13 23.97 19.16 4.64
C PHE A 13 24.09 20.38 3.72
N LEU A 14 24.85 21.41 4.14
CA LEU A 14 25.19 22.64 3.38
C LEU A 14 26.12 22.40 2.18
N SER A 15 25.87 21.34 1.41
CA SER A 15 26.55 21.05 0.15
C SER A 15 26.04 21.95 -0.98
N ASN A 16 26.80 22.03 -2.08
CA ASN A 16 26.41 22.80 -3.28
C ASN A 16 25.02 22.43 -3.83
N LYS A 17 24.51 21.24 -3.50
CA LYS A 17 23.17 20.77 -3.88
C LYS A 17 22.05 21.65 -3.31
N ILE A 18 22.25 22.27 -2.14
CA ILE A 18 21.24 23.16 -1.53
C ILE A 18 20.98 24.38 -2.41
N TRP A 19 22.01 24.95 -3.02
CA TRP A 19 21.84 26.13 -3.88
C TRP A 19 20.94 25.85 -5.09
N ILE A 20 21.02 24.64 -5.67
CA ILE A 20 20.14 24.23 -6.77
C ILE A 20 18.69 24.13 -6.29
N ILE A 21 18.47 23.55 -5.11
CA ILE A 21 17.13 23.41 -4.50
C ILE A 21 16.52 24.79 -4.22
N LEU A 22 17.32 25.69 -3.63
CA LEU A 22 16.89 27.07 -3.35
C LEU A 22 16.59 27.85 -4.63
N LEU A 23 17.37 27.66 -5.71
CA LEU A 23 17.11 28.29 -7.00
C LEU A 23 15.74 27.87 -7.55
N ILE A 24 15.40 26.58 -7.51
CA ILE A 24 14.08 26.12 -7.94
C ILE A 24 12.96 26.77 -7.10
N TYR A 25 13.17 26.92 -5.79
CA TYR A 25 12.22 27.63 -4.94
C TYR A 25 12.10 29.12 -5.28
N THR A 26 13.20 29.79 -5.65
CA THR A 26 13.12 31.19 -6.11
C THR A 26 12.27 31.34 -7.38
N ILE A 27 12.38 30.41 -8.33
CA ILE A 27 11.54 30.41 -9.55
C ILE A 27 10.07 30.19 -9.19
N TYR A 28 9.80 29.26 -8.28
CA TYR A 28 8.44 28.97 -7.84
C TYR A 28 7.81 30.13 -7.06
N THR A 29 8.57 30.81 -6.20
CA THR A 29 8.09 31.99 -5.47
C THR A 29 7.88 33.21 -6.38
N LEU A 30 8.59 33.33 -7.52
CA LEU A 30 8.25 34.31 -8.56
C LEU A 30 6.86 34.06 -9.14
N TYR A 31 6.54 32.80 -9.43
CA TYR A 31 5.21 32.43 -9.93
C TYR A 31 4.13 32.78 -8.90
N LEU A 32 4.33 32.43 -7.62
CA LEU A 32 3.40 32.79 -6.55
C LEU A 32 3.26 34.31 -6.37
N LYS A 33 4.34 35.08 -6.56
CA LYS A 33 4.29 36.55 -6.50
C LYS A 33 3.39 37.12 -7.58
N ASN A 34 3.50 36.60 -8.81
CA ASN A 34 2.64 37.02 -9.92
C ASN A 34 1.16 36.76 -9.58
N LEU A 35 0.85 35.59 -9.02
CA LEU A 35 -0.50 35.30 -8.53
C LEU A 35 -0.94 36.25 -7.40
N ALA A 36 -0.06 36.56 -6.46
CA ALA A 36 -0.35 37.50 -5.39
C ALA A 36 -0.70 38.90 -5.92
N THR A 37 -0.03 39.36 -6.98
CA THR A 37 -0.38 40.63 -7.64
C THR A 37 -1.72 40.58 -8.36
N THR A 38 -2.10 39.44 -8.97
CA THR A 38 -3.41 39.30 -9.61
C THR A 38 -4.56 39.26 -8.60
N TYR A 39 -4.32 38.68 -7.42
CA TYR A 39 -5.32 38.55 -6.36
C TYR A 39 -5.26 39.67 -5.31
N ASN A 40 -4.42 40.70 -5.50
CA ASN A 40 -4.21 41.81 -4.55
C ASN A 40 -3.89 41.37 -3.11
N LEU A 41 -3.12 40.28 -2.94
CA LEU A 41 -2.73 39.80 -1.61
C LEU A 41 -1.80 40.79 -0.89
N THR A 42 -1.94 40.85 0.43
CA THR A 42 -0.99 41.57 1.28
C THR A 42 0.35 40.83 1.37
N TYR A 43 1.39 41.56 1.77
CA TYR A 43 2.75 41.02 1.95
C TYR A 43 2.77 39.80 2.88
N TRP A 44 2.05 39.87 4.01
CA TRP A 44 2.04 38.79 4.99
C TRP A 44 1.18 37.60 4.58
N GLU A 45 0.08 37.82 3.84
CA GLU A 45 -0.70 36.72 3.23
C GLU A 45 0.09 35.99 2.15
N PHE A 46 0.86 36.72 1.34
CA PHE A 46 1.76 36.10 0.37
C PHE A 46 2.78 35.18 1.07
N ILE A 47 3.36 35.62 2.19
CA ILE A 47 4.31 34.81 2.97
C ILE A 47 3.64 33.55 3.52
N VAL A 48 2.44 33.68 4.09
CA VAL A 48 1.67 32.53 4.57
C VAL A 48 1.46 31.56 3.42
N ASN A 49 0.91 32.03 2.29
CA ASN A 49 0.64 31.20 1.13
C ASN A 49 1.91 30.49 0.59
N ALA A 50 3.02 31.21 0.48
CA ALA A 50 4.28 30.69 -0.05
C ALA A 50 4.94 29.62 0.84
N ILE A 51 4.70 29.65 2.15
CA ILE A 51 5.22 28.66 3.10
C ILE A 51 4.23 27.50 3.27
N THR A 52 2.93 27.73 3.04
CA THR A 52 1.89 26.72 3.29
C THR A 52 1.44 25.94 2.07
N ASP A 53 1.83 26.30 0.84
CA ASP A 53 1.41 25.56 -0.35
C ASP A 53 1.79 24.08 -0.24
N HIS A 54 0.78 23.22 -0.01
CA HIS A 54 1.00 21.80 0.27
C HIS A 54 1.60 21.08 -0.93
N TYR A 55 1.29 21.49 -2.16
CA TYR A 55 1.86 20.88 -3.36
C TYR A 55 3.36 21.12 -3.44
N TYR A 56 3.80 22.35 -3.17
CA TYR A 56 5.23 22.64 -3.09
C TYR A 56 5.91 21.87 -1.95
N LEU A 57 5.29 21.88 -0.76
CA LEU A 57 5.83 21.21 0.42
C LEU A 57 6.05 19.71 0.17
N LEU A 58 5.08 19.01 -0.43
CA LEU A 58 5.17 17.57 -0.63
C LEU A 58 6.02 17.18 -1.82
N TYR A 59 5.74 17.76 -2.99
CA TYR A 59 6.37 17.32 -4.23
C TYR A 59 7.81 17.83 -4.37
N PHE A 60 8.19 18.87 -3.63
CA PHE A 60 9.53 19.44 -3.75
C PHE A 60 10.26 19.57 -2.42
N MET A 61 9.69 20.25 -1.42
CA MET A 61 10.41 20.56 -0.18
C MET A 61 10.77 19.30 0.61
N ILE A 62 9.81 18.40 0.85
CA ILE A 62 10.05 17.15 1.58
C ILE A 62 11.01 16.25 0.81
N ILE A 63 10.81 16.03 -0.51
CA ILE A 63 11.70 15.18 -1.32
C ILE A 63 13.14 15.71 -1.29
N SER A 64 13.32 17.01 -1.48
CA SER A 64 14.64 17.65 -1.47
C SER A 64 15.29 17.57 -0.09
N PHE A 65 14.53 17.75 0.99
CA PHE A 65 15.02 17.56 2.36
C PHE A 65 15.48 16.11 2.60
N ILE A 66 14.68 15.13 2.18
CA ILE A 66 15.04 13.70 2.27
C ILE A 66 16.32 13.41 1.49
N PHE A 67 16.44 13.95 0.28
CA PHE A 67 17.64 13.81 -0.56
C PHE A 67 18.90 14.39 0.09
N LEU A 68 18.78 15.54 0.77
CA LEU A 68 19.90 16.12 1.51
C LEU A 68 20.27 15.30 2.74
N LEU A 69 19.28 14.72 3.43
CA LEU A 69 19.52 13.83 4.57
C LEU A 69 20.23 12.53 4.18
N PHE A 70 20.12 12.05 2.93
CA PHE A 70 20.86 10.86 2.49
C PHE A 70 22.37 10.96 2.66
N ASN A 71 22.95 12.15 2.54
CA ASN A 71 24.38 12.34 2.78
C ASN A 71 24.76 12.10 4.25
N LEU A 72 23.82 12.24 5.19
CA LEU A 72 24.01 11.97 6.63
C LEU A 72 23.80 10.50 7.01
N TYR A 73 23.16 9.71 6.13
CA TYR A 73 22.95 8.27 6.31
C TYR A 73 24.16 7.44 5.90
N THR A 74 25.11 8.00 5.17
CA THR A 74 26.37 7.31 4.87
C THR A 74 27.05 6.88 6.17
N ASN A 75 27.42 5.59 6.24
CA ASN A 75 28.02 5.02 7.44
C ASN A 75 29.26 5.82 7.80
N ASP A 76 29.25 6.42 8.99
CA ASP A 76 30.44 7.08 9.52
C ASP A 76 31.50 6.00 9.81
N GLU A 77 32.77 6.34 9.62
CA GLU A 77 33.88 5.46 9.95
C GLU A 77 33.78 4.96 11.40
N GLU A 78 34.13 3.70 11.63
CA GLU A 78 34.15 3.07 12.96
C GLU A 78 35.00 3.87 13.97
N SER A 79 35.99 4.62 13.47
CA SER A 79 36.82 5.57 14.20
C SER A 79 36.02 6.65 14.94
N VAL A 80 34.89 7.10 14.38
CA VAL A 80 34.00 8.12 14.96
C VAL A 80 33.22 7.54 16.15
N TRP A 81 32.81 6.27 16.06
CA TRP A 81 32.06 5.60 17.11
C TRP A 81 32.90 5.38 18.36
N ILE A 82 34.11 4.86 18.19
CA ILE A 82 35.06 4.58 19.28
C ILE A 82 35.35 5.86 20.08
N ARG A 83 35.56 6.98 19.38
CA ARG A 83 35.86 8.27 20.01
C ARG A 83 34.68 8.85 20.81
N SER A 84 33.44 8.48 20.48
CA SER A 84 32.22 9.02 21.11
C SER A 84 31.94 8.45 22.52
N LYS A 85 32.66 7.39 22.93
CA LYS A 85 32.55 6.63 24.19
C LYS A 85 31.21 5.91 24.42
N LYS A 86 30.08 6.55 24.14
CA LYS A 86 28.73 5.98 24.27
C LYS A 86 27.94 6.22 22.98
N PHE A 87 27.38 5.16 22.41
CA PHE A 87 26.58 5.24 21.19
C PHE A 87 25.44 6.26 21.28
N HIS A 88 24.78 6.36 22.43
CA HIS A 88 23.71 7.33 22.65
C HIS A 88 24.16 8.79 22.46
N ARG A 89 25.41 9.14 22.85
CA ARG A 89 25.94 10.51 22.65
C ARG A 89 26.20 10.80 21.17
N TYR A 90 26.64 9.79 20.43
CA TYR A 90 26.79 9.86 18.98
C TYR A 90 25.42 10.03 18.30
N PHE A 91 24.42 9.20 18.64
CA PHE A 91 23.07 9.32 18.10
C PHE A 91 22.43 10.68 18.43
N PHE A 92 22.57 11.14 19.67
CA PHE A 92 22.09 12.46 20.09
C PHE A 92 22.75 13.60 19.29
N SER A 93 24.05 13.48 18.96
CA SER A 93 24.70 14.46 18.10
C SER A 93 24.11 14.52 16.69
N LYS A 94 23.68 13.38 16.12
CA LYS A 94 22.95 13.35 14.85
C LYS A 94 21.57 13.99 14.94
N VAL A 95 20.83 13.71 16.02
CA VAL A 95 19.52 14.32 16.27
C VAL A 95 19.61 15.85 16.34
N VAL A 96 20.60 16.36 17.08
CA VAL A 96 20.84 17.82 17.16
C VAL A 96 21.23 18.40 15.80
N SER A 97 22.04 17.69 15.01
CA SER A 97 22.36 18.12 13.64
C SER A 97 21.14 18.17 12.72
N ILE A 98 20.23 17.21 12.81
CA ILE A 98 18.96 17.22 12.05
C ILE A 98 18.11 18.43 12.45
N PHE A 99 18.01 18.70 13.75
CA PHE A 99 17.34 19.90 14.24
C PHE A 99 17.92 21.17 13.60
N LEU A 100 19.24 21.36 13.69
CA LEU A 100 19.90 22.51 13.07
C LEU A 100 19.70 22.55 11.54
N ASN A 101 19.80 21.43 10.84
CA ASN A 101 19.63 21.37 9.40
C ASN A 101 18.20 21.73 8.97
N SER A 102 17.18 21.22 9.66
CA SER A 102 15.79 21.58 9.40
C SER A 102 15.53 23.08 9.62
N THR A 103 16.08 23.65 10.71
CA THR A 103 15.93 25.08 11.01
C THR A 103 16.56 25.93 9.92
N LEU A 104 17.81 25.62 9.53
CA LEU A 104 18.50 26.33 8.45
C LEU A 104 17.75 26.19 7.12
N PHE A 105 17.26 24.99 6.80
CA PHE A 105 16.53 24.73 5.58
C PHE A 105 15.25 25.56 5.52
N VAL A 106 14.42 25.56 6.56
CA VAL A 106 13.21 26.39 6.62
C VAL A 106 13.55 27.87 6.59
N ILE A 107 14.57 28.33 7.33
CA ILE A 107 15.00 29.73 7.33
C ILE A 107 15.39 30.20 5.92
N PHE A 108 16.12 29.39 5.15
CA PHE A 108 16.45 29.77 3.76
C PHE A 108 15.21 29.94 2.88
N HIS A 109 14.20 29.07 3.03
CA HIS A 109 12.94 29.22 2.29
C HIS A 109 12.18 30.46 2.74
N VAL A 110 12.07 30.69 4.05
CA VAL A 110 11.42 31.91 4.59
C VAL A 110 12.13 33.18 4.09
N LEU A 111 13.47 33.21 4.09
CA LEU A 111 14.24 34.34 3.60
C LEU A 111 13.99 34.61 2.12
N ILE A 112 13.92 33.57 1.29
CA ILE A 112 13.54 33.70 -0.12
C ILE A 112 12.13 34.30 -0.22
N ALA A 113 11.14 33.72 0.47
CA ALA A 113 9.77 34.25 0.44
C ALA A 113 9.71 35.73 0.86
N LEU A 114 10.44 36.13 1.92
CA LEU A 114 10.52 37.52 2.39
C LEU A 114 11.08 38.47 1.33
N ILE A 115 12.18 38.07 0.66
CA ILE A 115 12.81 38.87 -0.42
C ILE A 115 11.85 38.99 -1.61
N MET A 116 11.19 37.89 -1.97
CA MET A 116 10.30 37.86 -3.14
C MET A 116 9.03 38.67 -2.92
N GLY A 117 8.54 38.75 -1.68
CA GLY A 117 7.37 39.55 -1.33
C GLY A 117 7.58 41.07 -1.45
N ILE A 118 8.84 41.55 -1.57
CA ILE A 118 9.12 42.99 -1.69
C ILE A 118 8.40 43.56 -2.92
N GLY A 119 7.59 44.60 -2.71
CA GLY A 119 6.75 45.23 -3.73
C GLY A 119 5.25 44.95 -3.58
N LEU A 120 4.84 44.09 -2.65
CA LEU A 120 3.43 43.90 -2.25
C LEU A 120 3.03 44.90 -1.15
N ARG A 121 1.73 45.07 -0.93
CA ARG A 121 1.18 45.96 0.10
C ARG A 121 1.57 45.46 1.50
N PHE A 122 2.25 46.31 2.27
CA PHE A 122 2.72 45.96 3.61
C PHE A 122 1.60 46.15 4.65
N GLU A 123 0.62 45.26 4.62
CA GLU A 123 -0.51 45.24 5.55
C GLU A 123 -0.56 43.89 6.26
N ASN A 124 -0.91 43.89 7.54
CA ASN A 124 -0.98 42.69 8.39
C ASN A 124 -2.44 42.35 8.72
N LEU A 125 -3.27 42.28 7.69
CA LEU A 125 -4.69 41.96 7.78
C LEU A 125 -5.03 40.92 6.74
N PHE A 126 -5.93 39.99 7.08
CA PHE A 126 -6.48 39.07 6.09
C PHE A 126 -7.45 39.85 5.19
N THR A 127 -7.15 39.89 3.90
CA THR A 127 -8.06 40.35 2.85
C THR A 127 -8.93 39.16 2.46
N VAL A 128 -10.22 39.25 2.80
CA VAL A 128 -11.18 38.18 2.50
C VAL A 128 -11.30 38.04 0.99
N LEU A 129 -10.88 36.88 0.48
CA LEU A 129 -11.07 36.48 -0.91
C LEU A 129 -11.96 35.23 -0.91
N GLU A 130 -13.21 35.38 -1.32
CA GLU A 130 -14.17 34.30 -1.61
C GLU A 130 -13.76 33.51 -2.88
N ASN A 131 -12.49 33.09 -2.96
CA ASN A 131 -11.97 32.32 -4.08
C ASN A 131 -11.59 30.92 -3.59
N GLU A 132 -12.15 29.88 -4.23
CA GLU A 132 -11.86 28.48 -3.94
C GLU A 132 -10.35 28.14 -4.02
N SER A 133 -9.58 28.89 -4.81
CA SER A 133 -8.13 28.71 -4.97
C SER A 133 -7.29 29.17 -3.77
N LEU A 134 -7.87 29.93 -2.83
CA LEU A 134 -7.18 30.47 -1.64
C LEU A 134 -7.75 29.94 -0.32
N PHE A 135 -8.43 28.79 -0.36
CA PHE A 135 -9.02 28.09 0.79
C PHE A 135 -8.07 27.91 1.99
N VAL A 136 -6.75 27.88 1.74
CA VAL A 136 -5.75 27.79 2.81
C VAL A 136 -5.73 29.06 3.68
N LEU A 137 -5.89 30.25 3.09
CA LEU A 137 -5.87 31.52 3.82
C LEU A 137 -7.12 31.71 4.67
N SER A 138 -8.30 31.30 4.17
CA SER A 138 -9.53 31.33 4.94
C SER A 138 -9.44 30.42 6.18
N ASN A 139 -8.86 29.23 6.03
CA ASN A 139 -8.65 28.33 7.18
C ASN A 139 -7.75 28.96 8.24
N PHE A 140 -6.69 29.69 7.85
CA PHE A 140 -5.81 30.34 8.83
C PHE A 140 -6.47 31.54 9.53
N GLN A 141 -7.38 32.25 8.86
CA GLN A 141 -8.12 33.36 9.44
C GLN A 141 -9.03 32.92 10.59
N GLU A 142 -9.58 31.69 10.54
CA GLU A 142 -10.41 31.15 11.63
C GLU A 142 -9.63 30.96 12.94
N PHE A 143 -8.34 30.63 12.86
CA PHE A 143 -7.52 30.35 14.04
C PHE A 143 -6.62 31.52 14.48
N TYR A 144 -6.30 32.45 13.58
CA TYR A 144 -5.34 33.52 13.86
C TYR A 144 -5.88 34.89 13.46
N SER A 145 -5.68 35.87 14.35
CA SER A 145 -6.11 37.25 14.10
C SER A 145 -5.28 37.97 13.03
N ASN A 146 -3.98 37.64 12.93
CA ASN A 146 -3.01 38.33 12.08
C ASN A 146 -2.18 37.35 11.23
N PRO A 147 -1.98 37.60 9.93
CA PRO A 147 -1.15 36.75 9.05
C PRO A 147 0.29 36.58 9.53
N LEU A 148 0.90 37.62 10.11
CA LEU A 148 2.25 37.54 10.68
C LEU A 148 2.34 36.49 11.78
N LEU A 149 1.37 36.47 12.70
CA LEU A 149 1.34 35.51 13.79
C LEU A 149 1.15 34.08 13.24
N ALA A 150 0.27 33.90 12.26
CA ALA A 150 0.11 32.62 11.56
C ALA A 150 1.43 32.14 10.95
N SER A 151 2.18 33.04 10.28
CA SER A 151 3.47 32.71 9.67
C SER A 151 4.49 32.18 10.68
N CYS A 152 4.55 32.75 11.89
CA CYS A 152 5.44 32.26 12.95
C CYS A 152 5.08 30.84 13.39
N PHE A 153 3.79 30.55 13.60
CA PHE A 153 3.34 29.22 13.99
C PHE A 153 3.57 28.19 12.87
N ILE A 154 3.34 28.56 11.61
CA ILE A 154 3.63 27.71 10.45
C ILE A 154 5.11 27.34 10.40
N ILE A 155 6.01 28.32 10.58
CA ILE A 155 7.46 28.09 10.56
C ILE A 155 7.89 27.14 11.67
N ILE A 156 7.41 27.35 12.90
CA ILE A 156 7.73 26.49 14.04
C ILE A 156 7.22 25.07 13.79
N TYR A 157 5.98 24.93 13.32
CA TYR A 157 5.37 23.63 13.03
C TYR A 157 6.13 22.87 11.94
N LEU A 158 6.48 23.56 10.85
CA LEU A 158 7.24 22.98 9.74
C LEU A 158 8.63 22.51 10.18
N ILE A 159 9.32 23.28 11.04
CA ILE A 159 10.59 22.87 11.64
C ILE A 159 10.39 21.60 12.45
N LEU A 160 9.41 21.55 13.36
CA LEU A 160 9.15 20.38 14.19
C LEU A 160 8.86 19.13 13.35
N GLY A 161 7.95 19.23 12.37
CA GLY A 161 7.62 18.10 11.50
C GLY A 161 8.79 17.58 10.67
N LEU A 162 9.61 18.48 10.09
CA LEU A 162 10.81 18.07 9.35
C LEU A 162 11.88 17.45 10.27
N THR A 163 12.01 17.92 11.51
CA THR A 163 12.91 17.27 12.47
C THR A 163 12.46 15.88 12.83
N PHE A 164 11.16 15.70 13.06
CA PHE A 164 10.59 14.41 13.37
C PHE A 164 10.83 13.41 12.23
N LEU A 165 10.56 13.83 10.98
CA LEU A 165 10.84 13.02 9.78
C LEU A 165 12.33 12.62 9.70
N GLY A 166 13.25 13.56 9.91
CA GLY A 166 14.68 13.27 9.87
C GLY A 166 15.14 12.30 10.98
N ILE A 167 14.59 12.45 12.20
CA ILE A 167 14.87 11.55 13.33
C ILE A 167 14.36 10.14 13.04
N LEU A 168 13.14 10.01 12.51
CA LEU A 168 12.57 8.73 12.11
C LEU A 168 13.46 8.00 11.10
N PHE A 169 13.99 8.70 10.12
CA PHE A 169 14.83 8.08 9.09
C PHE A 169 16.21 7.68 9.61
N VAL A 170 16.85 8.47 10.47
CA VAL A 170 18.09 8.05 11.15
C VAL A 170 17.83 6.84 12.04
N PHE A 171 16.67 6.79 12.70
CA PHE A 171 16.26 5.65 13.50
C PHE A 171 16.09 4.38 12.63
N LEU A 172 15.37 4.46 11.51
CA LEU A 172 15.21 3.35 10.58
C LEU A 172 16.56 2.87 10.03
N ASN A 173 17.44 3.80 9.64
CA ASN A 173 18.76 3.49 9.12
C ASN A 173 19.68 2.80 10.14
N HIS A 174 19.44 3.00 11.44
CA HIS A 174 20.20 2.30 12.48
C HIS A 174 19.81 0.82 12.61
N PHE A 175 18.51 0.52 12.52
CA PHE A 175 17.97 -0.82 12.82
C PHE A 175 17.79 -1.71 11.60
N LEU A 176 17.60 -1.13 10.42
CA LEU A 176 17.27 -1.83 9.18
C LEU A 176 18.43 -1.82 8.19
N ASP A 177 18.50 -2.83 7.32
CA ASP A 177 19.42 -2.82 6.19
C ASP A 177 19.05 -1.73 5.16
N PRO A 178 20.01 -1.16 4.42
CA PRO A 178 19.78 -0.02 3.53
C PRO A 178 18.68 -0.26 2.48
N LYS A 179 18.50 -1.50 2.03
CA LYS A 179 17.41 -1.88 1.12
C LYS A 179 16.03 -1.63 1.73
N TYR A 180 15.84 -2.01 2.99
CA TYR A 180 14.57 -1.84 3.71
C TYR A 180 14.37 -0.39 4.17
N VAL A 181 15.45 0.35 4.45
CA VAL A 181 15.38 1.79 4.76
C VAL A 181 14.83 2.56 3.56
N ILE A 182 15.40 2.36 2.38
CA ILE A 182 14.93 3.01 1.13
C ILE A 182 13.47 2.64 0.86
N PHE A 183 13.12 1.36 0.98
CA PHE A 183 11.74 0.89 0.81
C PHE A 183 10.77 1.55 1.80
N SER A 184 11.17 1.67 3.07
CA SER A 184 10.35 2.32 4.11
C SER A 184 10.16 3.81 3.83
N ILE A 185 11.21 4.52 3.41
CA ILE A 185 11.12 5.93 3.01
C ILE A 185 10.13 6.12 1.86
N ILE A 186 10.20 5.25 0.84
CA ILE A 186 9.27 5.29 -0.30
C ILE A 186 7.83 5.05 0.16
N ILE A 187 7.58 4.06 1.01
CA ILE A 187 6.22 3.78 1.54
C ILE A 187 5.70 4.98 2.33
N ILE A 188 6.50 5.52 3.26
CA ILE A 188 6.12 6.66 4.09
C ILE A 188 5.77 7.87 3.20
N TYR A 189 6.56 8.11 2.15
CA TYR A 189 6.29 9.17 1.18
C TYR A 189 5.00 8.94 0.38
N LEU A 190 4.79 7.72 -0.13
CA LEU A 190 3.55 7.37 -0.84
C LEU A 190 2.31 7.50 0.06
N MET A 191 2.42 7.14 1.34
CA MET A 191 1.34 7.33 2.31
C MET A 191 0.98 8.81 2.47
N MET A 192 1.98 9.71 2.53
CA MET A 192 1.72 11.17 2.57
C MET A 192 0.96 11.65 1.32
N LEU A 193 1.29 11.12 0.13
CA LEU A 193 0.60 11.47 -1.12
C LEU A 193 -0.84 10.94 -1.18
N ILE A 194 -1.04 9.69 -0.73
CA ILE A 194 -2.37 9.06 -0.70
C ILE A 194 -3.30 9.83 0.24
N SER A 195 -2.81 10.22 1.42
CA SER A 195 -3.57 10.96 2.44
C SER A 195 -4.35 12.13 1.83
N ILE A 196 -3.65 12.95 1.04
CA ILE A 196 -4.16 14.22 0.54
C ILE A 196 -5.17 14.06 -0.58
N ARG A 197 -5.12 12.93 -1.29
CA ARG A 197 -6.05 12.66 -2.38
C ARG A 197 -7.33 11.96 -1.95
N THR A 198 -7.31 11.31 -0.78
CA THR A 198 -8.35 10.34 -0.40
C THR A 198 -9.06 10.68 0.90
N ASP A 199 -8.71 11.80 1.55
CA ASP A 199 -9.21 12.26 2.85
C ASP A 199 -9.20 11.16 3.95
N ILE A 200 -8.32 10.16 3.80
CA ILE A 200 -8.19 9.04 4.75
C ILE A 200 -7.60 9.54 6.07
N ASP A 201 -6.86 10.65 6.04
CA ASP A 201 -6.37 11.34 7.23
C ASP A 201 -7.48 11.75 8.18
N LEU A 202 -8.67 12.11 7.69
CA LEU A 202 -9.82 12.40 8.55
C LEU A 202 -10.20 11.21 9.44
N LYS A 203 -10.09 9.98 8.92
CA LYS A 203 -10.39 8.75 9.67
C LYS A 203 -9.21 8.30 10.53
N PHE A 204 -7.98 8.48 10.06
CA PHE A 204 -6.75 8.04 10.73
C PHE A 204 -5.71 9.17 10.86
N PRO A 205 -5.95 10.21 11.69
CA PRO A 205 -5.11 11.40 11.80
C PRO A 205 -3.64 11.12 12.06
N TYR A 206 -3.39 10.15 12.95
CA TYR A 206 -2.08 9.93 13.56
C TYR A 206 -1.11 9.13 12.69
N LEU A 207 -1.59 8.53 11.59
CA LEU A 207 -0.81 7.61 10.77
C LEU A 207 0.01 8.34 9.69
N PHE A 208 -0.51 9.45 9.16
CA PHE A 208 0.09 10.12 8.01
C PHE A 208 1.03 11.25 8.42
N LEU A 209 2.26 11.24 7.89
CA LEU A 209 3.30 12.24 8.21
C LEU A 209 3.00 13.65 7.67
N ASN A 210 2.11 13.81 6.69
CA ASN A 210 1.69 15.13 6.20
C ASN A 210 1.04 15.96 7.32
N ASN A 211 0.25 15.33 8.20
CA ASN A 211 -0.43 15.99 9.32
C ASN A 211 0.55 16.55 10.35
N TYR A 212 1.74 15.95 10.46
CA TYR A 212 2.81 16.38 11.36
C TYR A 212 3.67 17.51 10.76
N ILE A 213 3.77 17.58 9.42
CA ILE A 213 4.62 18.55 8.73
C ILE A 213 3.84 19.81 8.32
N ILE A 214 2.59 19.66 7.90
CA ILE A 214 1.80 20.72 7.28
C ILE A 214 0.68 21.16 8.22
N LEU A 215 0.77 22.40 8.69
CA LEU A 215 -0.11 22.91 9.75
C LEU A 215 -1.60 22.96 9.35
N HIS A 216 -1.93 23.38 8.12
CA HIS A 216 -3.34 23.46 7.72
C HIS A 216 -4.00 22.08 7.56
N HIS A 217 -3.24 21.02 7.26
CA HIS A 217 -3.75 19.65 7.31
C HIS A 217 -4.03 19.19 8.76
N ALA A 218 -3.18 19.60 9.71
CA ALA A 218 -3.42 19.35 11.12
C ALA A 218 -4.73 20.00 11.61
N PHE A 219 -5.03 21.22 11.13
CA PHE A 219 -6.30 21.89 11.40
C PHE A 219 -7.48 21.21 10.72
N ALA A 220 -7.34 20.81 9.45
CA ALA A 220 -8.42 20.11 8.74
C ALA A 220 -8.89 18.84 9.45
N VAL A 221 -7.96 18.11 10.08
CA VAL A 221 -8.26 16.80 10.68
C VAL A 221 -8.69 16.91 12.15
N LEU A 222 -8.02 17.74 12.95
CA LEU A 222 -8.22 17.80 14.41
C LEU A 222 -8.74 19.16 14.90
N GLY A 223 -8.85 20.17 14.04
CA GLY A 223 -9.26 21.54 14.38
C GLY A 223 -8.45 22.09 15.57
N ASN A 224 -9.17 22.57 16.60
CA ASN A 224 -8.58 23.09 17.84
C ASN A 224 -7.70 22.08 18.62
N LYS A 225 -7.78 20.78 18.30
CA LYS A 225 -7.05 19.71 18.99
C LYS A 225 -5.71 19.36 18.32
N PHE A 226 -5.23 20.18 17.38
CA PHE A 226 -3.96 19.93 16.67
C PHE A 226 -2.74 19.74 17.59
N TYR A 227 -2.75 20.33 18.80
CA TYR A 227 -1.66 20.18 19.78
C TYR A 227 -1.40 18.72 20.20
N TYR A 228 -2.36 17.81 20.02
CA TYR A 228 -2.12 16.38 20.23
C TYR A 228 -1.08 15.80 19.28
N LEU A 229 -0.98 16.30 18.04
CA LEU A 229 0.05 15.86 17.09
C LEU A 229 1.44 16.28 17.57
N ILE A 230 1.60 17.52 18.05
CA ILE A 230 2.87 18.02 18.61
C ILE A 230 3.27 17.18 19.84
N LEU A 231 2.32 16.87 20.72
CA LEU A 231 2.57 16.01 21.87
C LEU A 231 3.02 14.61 21.44
N LEU A 232 2.37 14.03 20.43
CA LEU A 232 2.71 12.72 19.89
C LEU A 232 4.08 12.70 19.20
N GLU A 233 4.48 13.75 18.49
CA GLU A 233 5.85 13.93 17.98
C GLU A 233 6.87 13.93 19.13
N CYS A 234 6.62 14.72 20.17
CA CYS A 234 7.52 14.78 21.32
C CYS A 234 7.65 13.41 22.01
N VAL A 235 6.54 12.71 22.23
CA VAL A 235 6.50 11.37 22.84
C VAL A 235 7.24 10.35 21.96
N SER A 236 7.03 10.39 20.64
CA SER A 236 7.67 9.47 19.71
C SER A 236 9.18 9.72 19.60
N ILE A 237 9.64 10.97 19.58
CA ILE A 237 11.08 11.32 19.64
C ILE A 237 11.71 10.79 20.93
N VAL A 238 11.06 10.98 22.08
CA VAL A 238 11.54 10.43 23.37
C VAL A 238 11.57 8.90 23.32
N GLY A 239 10.54 8.27 22.77
CA GLY A 239 10.48 6.83 22.55
C GLY A 239 11.63 6.31 21.68
N ILE A 240 11.94 6.99 20.58
CA ILE A 240 13.08 6.69 19.70
C ILE A 240 14.41 6.81 20.46
N LEU A 241 14.61 7.87 21.23
CA LEU A 241 15.84 8.06 22.01
C LEU A 241 16.02 6.97 23.08
N LEU A 242 14.93 6.54 23.74
CA LEU A 242 14.94 5.48 24.74
C LEU A 242 15.18 4.10 24.13
N THR A 243 14.55 3.79 22.99
CA THR A 243 14.75 2.52 22.28
C THR A 243 16.18 2.40 21.78
N VAL A 244 16.74 3.47 21.19
CA VAL A 244 18.16 3.50 20.80
C VAL A 244 19.05 3.33 22.02
N LYS A 245 18.77 3.99 23.15
CA LYS A 245 19.59 3.83 24.37
C LYS A 245 19.62 2.37 24.87
N LYS A 246 18.49 1.64 24.80
CA LYS A 246 18.38 0.27 25.32
C LYS A 246 18.79 -0.81 24.31
N PHE A 247 18.47 -0.63 23.04
CA PHE A 247 18.56 -1.68 22.00
C PHE A 247 19.56 -1.35 20.89
N TRP A 248 20.50 -0.42 21.11
CA TRP A 248 21.46 0.02 20.08
C TRP A 248 22.21 -1.11 19.36
N PHE A 249 22.45 -2.25 20.01
CA PHE A 249 23.21 -3.38 19.47
C PHE A 249 22.38 -4.34 18.60
N LYS A 250 21.05 -4.21 18.59
CA LYS A 250 20.18 -5.10 17.81
C LYS A 250 20.06 -4.58 16.38
N LYS A 251 20.28 -5.47 15.41
CA LYS A 251 19.80 -5.29 14.03
C LYS A 251 18.51 -6.08 13.87
N ILE A 252 17.53 -5.50 13.18
CA ILE A 252 16.29 -6.20 12.83
C ILE A 252 16.57 -6.95 11.53
N THR A 253 16.79 -8.25 11.62
CA THR A 253 16.84 -9.12 10.45
C THR A 253 15.44 -9.70 10.21
N PHE A 254 14.87 -9.41 9.03
CA PHE A 254 13.65 -10.05 8.58
C PHE A 254 13.96 -11.44 8.02
N GLU A 255 14.31 -12.37 8.89
CA GLU A 255 14.37 -13.79 8.51
C GLU A 255 12.97 -14.39 8.61
N PHE A 256 12.28 -14.48 7.47
CA PHE A 256 11.09 -15.32 7.37
C PHE A 256 11.52 -16.77 7.57
N ASN A 257 11.35 -17.28 8.78
CA ASN A 257 11.48 -18.69 9.10
C ASN A 257 10.34 -19.47 8.42
N TYR A 258 10.53 -19.77 7.13
CA TYR A 258 9.73 -20.78 6.47
C TYR A 258 9.99 -22.12 7.16
N SER A 259 8.92 -22.75 7.65
CA SER A 259 9.01 -23.94 8.51
C SER A 259 9.77 -25.12 7.87
N ASP A 260 9.81 -25.22 6.53
CA ASP A 260 10.49 -26.29 5.81
C ASP A 260 11.26 -25.78 4.59
N ALA A 261 12.53 -26.19 4.42
CA ALA A 261 13.35 -25.85 3.26
C ALA A 261 12.70 -26.22 1.91
N MET A 262 11.90 -27.29 1.87
CA MET A 262 11.17 -27.71 0.67
C MET A 262 10.06 -26.72 0.31
N SER A 263 9.34 -26.18 1.30
CA SER A 263 8.30 -25.18 1.07
C SER A 263 8.89 -23.88 0.53
N LYS A 264 10.09 -23.51 1.01
CA LYS A 264 10.86 -22.37 0.50
C LYS A 264 11.29 -22.57 -0.95
N TRP A 265 11.76 -23.78 -1.30
CA TRP A 265 12.10 -24.11 -2.68
C TRP A 265 10.86 -24.09 -3.59
N ASN A 266 9.74 -24.67 -3.16
CA ASN A 266 8.47 -24.61 -3.89
C ASN A 266 8.00 -23.16 -4.11
N LEU A 267 8.06 -22.33 -3.07
CA LEU A 267 7.71 -20.91 -3.17
C LEU A 267 8.67 -20.14 -4.08
N SER A 268 9.95 -20.50 -4.13
CA SER A 268 10.90 -19.87 -5.06
C SER A 268 10.57 -20.14 -6.53
N ILE A 269 9.91 -21.27 -6.83
CA ILE A 269 9.44 -21.59 -8.18
C ILE A 269 8.17 -20.80 -8.50
N LEU A 270 7.21 -20.78 -7.57
CA LEU A 270 5.93 -20.08 -7.75
C LEU A 270 6.12 -18.56 -7.82
N MET A 271 6.87 -17.99 -6.88
CA MET A 271 7.11 -16.55 -6.71
C MET A 271 8.43 -16.09 -7.35
N ASN A 272 8.77 -16.66 -8.52
CA ASN A 272 9.89 -16.13 -9.30
C ASN A 272 9.59 -14.71 -9.78
N LYS A 273 10.63 -13.88 -9.97
CA LYS A 273 10.51 -12.48 -10.41
C LYS A 273 9.63 -12.33 -11.66
N PHE A 274 9.82 -13.22 -12.64
CA PHE A 274 9.00 -13.21 -13.87
C PHE A 274 7.53 -13.51 -13.61
N ASN A 275 7.23 -14.55 -12.81
CA ASN A 275 5.85 -14.90 -12.45
C ASN A 275 5.18 -13.75 -11.69
N LEU A 276 5.90 -13.11 -10.77
CA LEU A 276 5.40 -11.95 -10.03
C LEU A 276 5.09 -10.77 -10.95
N ILE A 277 5.97 -10.45 -11.91
CA ILE A 277 5.71 -9.39 -12.89
C ILE A 277 4.48 -9.71 -13.75
N VAL A 278 4.32 -10.97 -14.18
CA VAL A 278 3.15 -11.40 -14.96
C VAL A 278 1.87 -11.30 -14.13
N ILE A 279 1.88 -11.77 -12.87
CA ILE A 279 0.74 -11.63 -11.95
C ILE A 279 0.38 -10.16 -11.77
N LEU A 280 1.35 -9.32 -11.41
CA LEU A 280 1.12 -7.89 -11.17
C LEU A 280 0.61 -7.20 -12.44
N GLY A 281 1.20 -7.47 -13.60
CA GLY A 281 0.81 -6.87 -14.87
C GLY A 281 -0.61 -7.25 -15.28
N LEU A 282 -0.97 -8.53 -15.21
CA LEU A 282 -2.32 -9.00 -15.57
C LEU A 282 -3.39 -8.51 -14.58
N LEU A 283 -3.09 -8.53 -13.29
CA LEU A 283 -4.01 -8.02 -12.26
C LEU A 283 -4.21 -6.50 -12.36
N ALA A 284 -3.12 -5.75 -12.57
CA ALA A 284 -3.19 -4.34 -12.84
C ALA A 284 -4.04 -4.08 -14.08
N PHE A 285 -3.81 -4.80 -15.18
CA PHE A 285 -4.60 -4.67 -16.40
C PHE A 285 -6.10 -4.91 -16.14
N LEU A 286 -6.46 -5.96 -15.39
CA LEU A 286 -7.86 -6.22 -15.01
C LEU A 286 -8.45 -5.03 -14.23
N VAL A 287 -7.78 -4.56 -13.19
CA VAL A 287 -8.24 -3.42 -12.36
C VAL A 287 -8.36 -2.14 -13.19
N PHE A 288 -7.30 -1.74 -13.91
CA PHE A 288 -7.32 -0.53 -14.73
C PHE A 288 -8.39 -0.60 -15.82
N SER A 289 -8.58 -1.76 -16.46
CA SER A 289 -9.63 -1.92 -17.49
C SER A 289 -11.03 -1.69 -16.92
N THR A 290 -11.30 -2.09 -15.67
CA THR A 290 -12.60 -1.84 -15.01
C THR A 290 -12.81 -0.36 -14.73
N ILE A 291 -11.76 0.36 -14.33
CA ILE A 291 -11.81 1.80 -14.04
C ILE A 291 -12.05 2.61 -15.31
N PHE A 292 -11.37 2.28 -16.41
CA PHE A 292 -11.51 3.04 -17.66
C PHE A 292 -12.83 2.78 -18.39
N THR A 293 -13.48 1.64 -18.15
CA THR A 293 -14.73 1.29 -18.82
C THR A 293 -15.97 1.87 -18.15
N GLN A 294 -15.92 2.11 -16.84
CA GLN A 294 -17.08 2.53 -16.06
C GLN A 294 -16.89 3.95 -15.51
N LYS A 295 -17.92 4.80 -15.65
CA LYS A 295 -17.92 6.17 -15.10
C LYS A 295 -18.54 6.19 -13.71
N ASN A 296 -18.03 7.05 -12.83
CA ASN A 296 -18.55 7.30 -11.47
C ASN A 296 -18.58 6.06 -10.56
N ILE A 297 -17.55 5.22 -10.63
CA ILE A 297 -17.42 4.06 -9.73
C ILE A 297 -16.83 4.43 -8.37
N THR A 298 -17.33 3.82 -7.31
CA THR A 298 -16.67 3.79 -5.99
C THR A 298 -15.65 2.66 -5.91
N PHE A 299 -14.82 2.65 -4.85
CA PHE A 299 -13.96 1.50 -4.54
C PHE A 299 -14.75 0.20 -4.38
N PHE A 300 -15.92 0.26 -3.76
CA PHE A 300 -16.75 -0.93 -3.55
C PHE A 300 -17.43 -1.37 -4.84
N ASP A 301 -17.86 -0.44 -5.69
CA ASP A 301 -18.31 -0.76 -7.05
C ASP A 301 -17.19 -1.46 -7.82
N LEU A 302 -15.96 -0.95 -7.75
CA LEU A 302 -14.81 -1.58 -8.39
C LEU A 302 -14.60 -3.02 -7.91
N LEU A 303 -14.61 -3.26 -6.59
CA LEU A 303 -14.49 -4.62 -6.05
C LEU A 303 -15.64 -5.52 -6.51
N THR A 304 -16.89 -5.03 -6.47
CA THR A 304 -18.03 -5.82 -6.94
C THR A 304 -17.91 -6.17 -8.41
N ILE A 305 -17.54 -5.22 -9.27
CA ILE A 305 -17.40 -5.45 -10.72
C ILE A 305 -16.23 -6.40 -11.02
N LEU A 306 -15.11 -6.26 -10.30
CA LEU A 306 -13.94 -7.10 -10.50
C LEU A 306 -14.23 -8.56 -10.11
N PHE A 307 -15.03 -8.79 -9.06
CA PHE A 307 -15.37 -10.11 -8.57
C PHE A 307 -16.76 -10.61 -9.01
N TYR A 308 -17.52 -9.81 -9.75
CA TYR A 308 -18.89 -10.12 -10.17
C TYR A 308 -18.94 -11.47 -10.89
N GLY A 309 -17.97 -11.68 -11.79
CA GLY A 309 -17.83 -12.91 -12.56
C GLY A 309 -19.05 -13.15 -13.44
N HIS A 310 -19.34 -14.42 -13.69
CA HIS A 310 -20.39 -14.85 -14.60
C HIS A 310 -21.43 -15.70 -13.87
N GLY A 311 -22.71 -15.51 -14.20
CA GLY A 311 -23.85 -16.20 -13.59
C GLY A 311 -24.08 -17.60 -14.16
N THR A 312 -25.34 -18.01 -14.24
CA THR A 312 -25.77 -19.27 -14.87
C THR A 312 -26.84 -18.98 -15.91
N GLY A 313 -26.78 -19.65 -17.06
CA GLY A 313 -27.86 -19.64 -18.06
C GLY A 313 -27.90 -18.43 -19.02
N TYR A 314 -26.95 -17.49 -18.91
CA TYR A 314 -26.78 -16.40 -19.87
C TYR A 314 -25.31 -16.30 -20.30
N PHE A 315 -25.01 -15.65 -21.43
CA PHE A 315 -23.63 -15.42 -21.87
C PHE A 315 -23.31 -13.94 -22.02
N ASN A 316 -22.55 -13.40 -21.06
CA ASN A 316 -21.86 -12.12 -21.24
C ASN A 316 -20.37 -12.41 -21.44
N PHE A 317 -19.89 -12.15 -22.65
CA PHE A 317 -18.51 -12.46 -23.06
C PHE A 317 -17.46 -11.80 -22.15
N LEU A 318 -17.66 -10.52 -21.81
CA LEU A 318 -16.68 -9.76 -21.01
C LEU A 318 -16.58 -10.30 -19.57
N ASP A 319 -17.70 -10.57 -18.94
CA ASP A 319 -17.77 -11.10 -17.57
C ASP A 319 -17.18 -12.51 -17.49
N PHE A 320 -17.47 -13.33 -18.50
CA PHE A 320 -16.91 -14.67 -18.62
C PHE A 320 -15.39 -14.63 -18.81
N LEU A 321 -14.89 -13.75 -19.69
CA LEU A 321 -13.46 -13.60 -19.93
C LEU A 321 -12.75 -13.12 -18.66
N ARG A 322 -13.30 -12.13 -17.94
CA ARG A 322 -12.74 -11.67 -16.66
C ARG A 322 -12.65 -12.80 -15.63
N LEU A 323 -13.69 -13.62 -15.51
CA LEU A 323 -13.70 -14.80 -14.62
C LEU A 323 -12.59 -15.78 -14.98
N VAL A 324 -12.50 -16.16 -16.27
CA VAL A 324 -11.51 -17.14 -16.75
C VAL A 324 -10.08 -16.60 -16.62
N VAL A 325 -9.84 -15.33 -16.92
CA VAL A 325 -8.50 -14.72 -16.79
C VAL A 325 -8.11 -14.62 -15.33
N TYR A 326 -8.99 -14.10 -14.46
CA TYR A 326 -8.69 -13.95 -13.04
C TYR A 326 -8.41 -15.31 -12.38
N ASN A 327 -9.31 -16.29 -12.53
CA ASN A 327 -9.08 -17.61 -11.94
C ASN A 327 -7.98 -18.39 -12.68
N GLY A 328 -7.78 -18.16 -13.97
CA GLY A 328 -6.81 -18.88 -14.80
C GLY A 328 -5.35 -18.58 -14.47
N ILE A 329 -5.01 -17.35 -14.05
CA ILE A 329 -3.64 -16.96 -13.67
C ILE A 329 -3.04 -17.86 -12.58
N PRO A 330 -3.63 -17.97 -11.37
CA PRO A 330 -3.08 -18.80 -10.31
C PRO A 330 -3.13 -20.29 -10.69
N ILE A 331 -4.17 -20.73 -11.39
CA ILE A 331 -4.35 -22.12 -11.82
C ILE A 331 -3.27 -22.54 -12.83
N TYR A 332 -2.94 -21.69 -13.79
CA TYR A 332 -1.86 -21.91 -14.74
C TYR A 332 -0.50 -22.02 -14.05
N LEU A 333 -0.19 -21.07 -13.15
CA LEU A 333 1.09 -21.07 -12.43
C LEU A 333 1.25 -22.27 -11.50
N LEU A 334 0.17 -22.69 -10.85
CA LEU A 334 0.16 -23.90 -10.02
C LEU A 334 0.34 -25.17 -10.88
N SER A 335 -0.26 -25.23 -12.06
CA SER A 335 -0.09 -26.35 -13.00
C SER A 335 1.35 -26.43 -13.51
N TYR A 336 1.92 -25.31 -13.93
CA TYR A 336 3.33 -25.20 -14.33
C TYR A 336 4.28 -25.58 -13.20
N PHE A 337 3.98 -25.15 -11.97
CA PHE A 337 4.74 -25.52 -10.78
C PHE A 337 4.76 -27.04 -10.55
N LEU A 338 3.60 -27.71 -10.61
CA LEU A 338 3.52 -29.16 -10.43
C LEU A 338 4.32 -29.91 -11.50
N GLU A 339 4.25 -29.46 -12.76
CA GLU A 339 5.02 -30.06 -13.87
C GLU A 339 6.53 -29.89 -13.65
N LYS A 340 6.97 -28.69 -13.26
CA LYS A 340 8.38 -28.41 -13.01
C LYS A 340 8.91 -29.15 -11.77
N GLU A 341 8.08 -29.31 -10.76
CA GLU A 341 8.42 -30.07 -9.55
C GLU A 341 8.57 -31.56 -9.86
N SER A 342 7.72 -32.12 -10.75
CA SER A 342 7.81 -33.52 -11.15
C SER A 342 9.07 -33.82 -11.96
N ILE A 343 9.45 -32.93 -12.89
CA ILE A 343 10.64 -33.05 -13.74
C ILE A 343 11.93 -32.92 -12.91
N ASN A 344 11.98 -31.94 -12.02
CA ASN A 344 13.19 -31.65 -11.23
C ASN A 344 13.35 -32.56 -9.99
N ARG A 345 12.44 -33.51 -9.78
CA ARG A 345 12.52 -34.43 -8.64
C ARG A 345 13.64 -35.44 -8.83
N SER A 346 14.84 -35.10 -8.38
CA SER A 346 15.95 -36.05 -8.30
C SER A 346 15.75 -37.06 -7.15
N PHE A 347 16.29 -38.26 -7.32
CA PHE A 347 16.27 -39.32 -6.29
C PHE A 347 16.85 -38.82 -4.95
N MET A 348 17.82 -37.90 -5.00
CA MET A 348 18.45 -37.29 -3.83
C MET A 348 17.48 -36.45 -2.97
N ILE A 349 16.52 -35.76 -3.59
CA ILE A 349 15.48 -35.00 -2.88
C ILE A 349 14.52 -35.97 -2.17
N ILE A 350 14.18 -37.08 -2.81
CA ILE A 350 13.29 -38.11 -2.26
C ILE A 350 13.92 -38.77 -1.02
N ILE A 351 15.21 -39.10 -1.07
CA ILE A 351 15.95 -39.66 0.08
C ILE A 351 15.97 -38.68 1.26
N ARG A 352 16.22 -37.39 1.00
CA ARG A 352 16.30 -36.36 2.05
C ARG A 352 14.97 -36.08 2.75
N LEU A 353 13.84 -36.26 2.06
CA LEU A 353 12.52 -35.96 2.61
C LEU A 353 12.04 -36.96 3.67
N LYS A 354 12.69 -38.13 3.80
CA LYS A 354 12.40 -39.25 4.72
C LYS A 354 10.99 -39.88 4.58
N LYS A 355 9.93 -39.08 4.44
CA LYS A 355 8.54 -39.54 4.24
C LYS A 355 7.87 -38.76 3.10
N LYS A 356 7.19 -39.50 2.20
CA LYS A 356 6.38 -38.93 1.10
C LYS A 356 5.27 -37.96 1.59
N LYS A 357 4.82 -38.09 2.85
CA LYS A 357 3.85 -37.19 3.47
C LYS A 357 4.39 -35.76 3.68
N HIS A 358 5.69 -35.60 3.96
CA HIS A 358 6.31 -34.28 4.09
C HIS A 358 6.33 -33.53 2.76
N TRP A 359 6.56 -34.25 1.65
CA TRP A 359 6.45 -33.69 0.31
C TRP A 359 5.05 -33.13 0.03
N PHE A 360 4.01 -33.95 0.24
CA PHE A 360 2.63 -33.54 0.05
C PHE A 360 2.27 -32.34 0.93
N SER A 361 2.64 -32.37 2.22
CA SER A 361 2.42 -31.25 3.13
C SER A 361 3.15 -29.98 2.69
N SER A 362 4.35 -30.10 2.11
CA SER A 362 5.11 -28.97 1.59
C SER A 362 4.42 -28.32 0.38
N ILE A 363 3.89 -29.12 -0.54
CA ILE A 363 3.10 -28.61 -1.68
C ILE A 363 1.84 -27.91 -1.20
N MET A 364 1.11 -28.53 -0.27
CA MET A 364 -0.13 -27.95 0.27
C MET A 364 0.13 -26.63 1.01
N ARG A 365 1.19 -26.53 1.81
CA ARG A 365 1.56 -25.26 2.47
C ARG A 365 1.94 -24.17 1.46
N SER A 366 2.75 -24.51 0.46
CA SER A 366 3.17 -23.55 -0.57
C SER A 366 2.00 -23.05 -1.43
N THR A 367 1.06 -23.94 -1.76
CA THR A 367 -0.15 -23.59 -2.54
C THR A 367 -1.12 -22.72 -1.75
N VAL A 368 -1.39 -23.06 -0.49
CA VAL A 368 -2.22 -22.22 0.41
C VAL A 368 -1.62 -20.82 0.55
N PHE A 369 -0.31 -20.72 0.80
CA PHE A 369 0.37 -19.43 0.91
C PHE A 369 0.30 -18.64 -0.41
N PHE A 370 0.57 -19.29 -1.54
CA PHE A 370 0.51 -18.66 -2.86
C PHE A 370 -0.89 -18.12 -3.16
N LEU A 371 -1.94 -18.93 -3.00
CA LEU A 371 -3.32 -18.52 -3.27
C LEU A 371 -3.78 -17.37 -2.38
N PHE A 372 -3.45 -17.43 -1.08
CA PHE A 372 -3.78 -16.35 -0.16
C PHE A 372 -3.07 -15.05 -0.54
N SER A 373 -1.77 -15.12 -0.85
CA SER A 373 -1.01 -13.95 -1.29
C SER A 373 -1.52 -13.37 -2.62
N TYR A 374 -1.98 -14.22 -3.54
CA TYR A 374 -2.58 -13.78 -4.81
C TYR A 374 -3.82 -12.92 -4.57
N ILE A 375 -4.74 -13.36 -3.72
CA ILE A 375 -5.96 -12.60 -3.37
C ILE A 375 -5.61 -11.29 -2.64
N LEU A 376 -4.62 -11.31 -1.75
CA LEU A 376 -4.19 -10.07 -1.09
C LEU A 376 -3.59 -9.07 -2.07
N VAL A 377 -2.76 -9.53 -3.01
CA VAL A 377 -2.17 -8.67 -4.05
C VAL A 377 -3.26 -8.06 -4.92
N THR A 378 -4.32 -8.80 -5.27
CA THR A 378 -5.43 -8.27 -6.08
C THR A 378 -6.16 -7.13 -5.34
N LEU A 379 -6.44 -7.31 -4.04
CA LEU A 379 -7.05 -6.28 -3.20
C LEU A 379 -6.14 -5.05 -3.02
N ILE A 380 -4.83 -5.25 -2.85
CA ILE A 380 -3.86 -4.15 -2.75
C ILE A 380 -3.81 -3.35 -4.05
N ILE A 381 -3.78 -4.01 -5.20
CA ILE A 381 -3.79 -3.32 -6.51
C ILE A 381 -5.10 -2.54 -6.69
N ALA A 382 -6.25 -3.14 -6.35
CA ALA A 382 -7.54 -2.46 -6.40
C ALA A 382 -7.57 -1.21 -5.50
N PHE A 383 -7.02 -1.30 -4.29
CA PHE A 383 -6.92 -0.18 -3.35
C PHE A 383 -6.01 0.93 -3.90
N ILE A 384 -4.80 0.58 -4.37
CA ILE A 384 -3.86 1.53 -4.96
C ILE A 384 -4.48 2.22 -6.18
N ALA A 385 -5.07 1.46 -7.10
CA ALA A 385 -5.71 2.03 -8.28
C ALA A 385 -6.85 2.99 -7.90
N SER A 386 -7.67 2.61 -6.93
CA SER A 386 -8.78 3.47 -6.45
C SER A 386 -8.28 4.78 -5.86
N SER A 387 -7.16 4.73 -5.12
CA SER A 387 -6.50 5.95 -4.62
C SER A 387 -5.87 6.81 -5.73
N LEU A 388 -5.39 6.20 -6.81
CA LEU A 388 -4.80 6.93 -7.94
C LEU A 388 -5.84 7.69 -8.77
N PHE A 389 -7.05 7.14 -8.90
CA PHE A 389 -8.16 7.73 -9.67
C PHE A 389 -9.19 8.48 -8.80
N ASN A 390 -8.89 8.73 -7.52
CA ASN A 390 -9.77 9.44 -6.58
C ASN A 390 -11.20 8.84 -6.51
N LEU A 391 -11.31 7.51 -6.50
CA LEU A 391 -12.61 6.86 -6.32
C LEU A 391 -13.07 7.02 -4.86
N SER A 392 -14.37 7.27 -4.66
CA SER A 392 -14.90 7.37 -3.30
C SER A 392 -14.88 6.00 -2.60
N PHE A 393 -14.51 6.00 -1.32
CA PHE A 393 -14.46 4.82 -0.45
C PHE A 393 -15.71 4.66 0.42
N ASN A 394 -16.76 5.44 0.16
CA ASN A 394 -18.00 5.39 0.93
C ASN A 394 -19.15 4.98 0.01
N GLY A 395 -19.86 3.91 0.40
CA GLY A 395 -21.05 3.45 -0.30
C GLY A 395 -20.79 2.86 -1.70
N TYR A 396 -21.88 2.57 -2.39
CA TYR A 396 -21.91 2.22 -3.80
C TYR A 396 -22.49 3.42 -4.55
N ASN A 397 -22.06 3.65 -5.79
CA ASN A 397 -22.64 4.68 -6.66
C ASN A 397 -23.18 4.01 -7.93
N TYR A 398 -22.36 3.17 -8.55
CA TYR A 398 -22.72 2.45 -9.76
C TYR A 398 -23.68 1.28 -9.47
N MET A 399 -23.51 0.58 -8.35
CA MET A 399 -24.31 -0.61 -8.05
C MET A 399 -25.67 -0.33 -7.40
N ILE A 400 -25.95 0.90 -6.93
CA ILE A 400 -27.23 1.23 -6.28
C ILE A 400 -28.44 0.85 -7.16
N PRO A 401 -28.53 1.27 -8.45
CA PRO A 401 -29.69 0.95 -9.28
C PRO A 401 -29.88 -0.56 -9.46
N PHE A 402 -28.78 -1.32 -9.55
CA PHE A 402 -28.82 -2.77 -9.67
C PHE A 402 -29.32 -3.46 -8.39
N PHE A 403 -28.95 -2.93 -7.23
CA PHE A 403 -29.45 -3.43 -5.95
C PHE A 403 -30.93 -3.10 -5.76
N ASP A 404 -31.35 -1.89 -6.12
CA ASP A 404 -32.75 -1.45 -6.03
C ASP A 404 -33.66 -2.26 -6.96
N GLU A 405 -33.25 -2.50 -8.21
CA GLU A 405 -33.99 -3.34 -9.18
C GLU A 405 -34.19 -4.78 -8.70
N LYS A 406 -33.21 -5.32 -7.96
CA LYS A 406 -33.24 -6.70 -7.46
C LYS A 406 -33.74 -6.83 -6.02
N GLY A 407 -34.10 -5.72 -5.37
CA GLY A 407 -34.59 -5.70 -3.99
C GLY A 407 -33.53 -6.11 -2.95
N VAL A 408 -32.25 -5.88 -3.24
CA VAL A 408 -31.12 -6.28 -2.39
C VAL A 408 -30.70 -5.11 -1.51
N GLN A 409 -30.48 -5.35 -0.21
CA GLN A 409 -29.96 -4.30 0.69
C GLN A 409 -28.47 -4.06 0.47
N ASN A 410 -28.04 -2.80 0.62
CA ASN A 410 -26.63 -2.41 0.56
C ASN A 410 -25.79 -3.23 1.54
N LEU A 411 -24.85 -4.01 1.00
CA LEU A 411 -24.00 -4.89 1.80
C LEU A 411 -22.98 -4.08 2.59
N ASN A 412 -22.82 -4.42 3.87
CA ASN A 412 -21.75 -3.89 4.71
C ASN A 412 -20.37 -4.15 4.08
N THR A 413 -19.49 -3.16 4.20
CA THR A 413 -18.17 -3.15 3.57
C THR A 413 -17.27 -4.30 4.03
N SER A 414 -17.30 -4.60 5.34
CA SER A 414 -16.57 -5.73 5.93
C SER A 414 -17.11 -7.08 5.43
N TYR A 415 -18.41 -7.16 5.20
CA TYR A 415 -19.07 -8.38 4.76
C TYR A 415 -18.69 -8.70 3.32
N LEU A 416 -18.67 -7.71 2.41
CA LEU A 416 -18.21 -7.90 1.03
C LEU A 416 -16.76 -8.42 0.95
N LEU A 417 -15.85 -7.83 1.72
CA LEU A 417 -14.45 -8.29 1.75
C LEU A 417 -14.32 -9.72 2.26
N LEU A 418 -15.08 -10.08 3.29
CA LEU A 418 -15.13 -11.42 3.84
C LEU A 418 -15.65 -12.43 2.79
N ILE A 419 -16.72 -12.08 2.06
CA ILE A 419 -17.25 -12.90 0.96
C ILE A 419 -16.17 -13.15 -0.10
N ILE A 420 -15.50 -12.09 -0.56
CA ILE A 420 -14.50 -12.19 -1.62
C ILE A 420 -13.33 -13.07 -1.18
N ILE A 421 -12.75 -12.80 0.00
CA ILE A 421 -11.56 -13.52 0.48
C ILE A 421 -11.88 -15.00 0.68
N SER A 422 -13.00 -15.32 1.35
CA SER A 422 -13.32 -16.72 1.65
C SER A 422 -13.73 -17.50 0.40
N SER A 423 -14.61 -16.96 -0.43
CA SER A 423 -15.15 -17.68 -1.60
C SER A 423 -14.08 -17.90 -2.67
N LYS A 424 -13.27 -16.87 -2.97
CA LYS A 424 -12.19 -16.98 -3.95
C LYS A 424 -11.09 -17.92 -3.46
N PHE A 425 -10.73 -17.87 -2.18
CA PHE A 425 -9.74 -18.80 -1.64
C PHE A 425 -10.22 -20.25 -1.77
N LEU A 426 -11.46 -20.54 -1.37
CA LEU A 426 -12.00 -21.89 -1.42
C LEU A 426 -12.17 -22.42 -2.85
N GLU A 427 -12.61 -21.58 -3.80
CA GLU A 427 -12.73 -21.99 -5.21
C GLU A 427 -11.35 -22.23 -5.86
N LEU A 428 -10.39 -21.33 -5.61
CA LEU A 428 -9.03 -21.53 -6.13
C LEU A 428 -8.35 -22.75 -5.50
N PHE A 429 -8.68 -23.06 -4.24
CA PHE A 429 -8.16 -24.25 -3.58
C PHE A 429 -8.78 -25.53 -4.16
N ILE A 430 -10.10 -25.60 -4.38
CA ILE A 430 -10.73 -26.81 -4.93
C ILE A 430 -10.26 -27.07 -6.36
N THR A 431 -10.13 -26.03 -7.17
CA THR A 431 -9.60 -26.14 -8.54
C THR A 431 -8.17 -26.66 -8.54
N PHE A 432 -7.32 -26.19 -7.61
CA PHE A 432 -6.00 -26.79 -7.43
C PHE A 432 -6.04 -28.26 -6.99
N LEU A 433 -6.90 -28.64 -6.04
CA LEU A 433 -7.03 -30.03 -5.61
C LEU A 433 -7.47 -30.95 -6.76
N ILE A 434 -8.37 -30.48 -7.64
CA ILE A 434 -8.77 -31.21 -8.84
C ILE A 434 -7.58 -31.41 -9.77
N ILE A 435 -6.79 -30.36 -10.09
CA ILE A 435 -5.56 -30.51 -10.89
C ILE A 435 -4.62 -31.50 -10.25
N PHE A 436 -4.37 -31.38 -8.95
CA PHE A 436 -3.42 -32.24 -8.25
C PHE A 436 -3.88 -33.69 -8.26
N SER A 437 -5.19 -33.93 -8.11
CA SER A 437 -5.77 -35.27 -8.22
C SER A 437 -5.58 -35.87 -9.62
N LEU A 438 -5.91 -35.11 -10.68
CA LEU A 438 -5.72 -35.55 -12.06
C LEU A 438 -4.25 -35.79 -12.38
N PHE A 439 -3.37 -34.89 -11.93
CA PHE A 439 -1.92 -35.02 -12.05
C PHE A 439 -1.39 -36.32 -11.40
N CYS A 440 -1.96 -36.74 -10.25
CA CYS A 440 -1.57 -38.01 -9.63
C CYS A 440 -1.86 -39.23 -10.54
N TYR A 441 -2.91 -39.15 -11.37
CA TYR A 441 -3.32 -40.20 -12.31
C TYR A 441 -2.61 -40.10 -13.66
N THR A 442 -2.67 -38.94 -14.31
CA THR A 442 -2.22 -38.73 -15.69
C THR A 442 -0.74 -38.38 -15.80
N LYS A 443 -0.08 -38.07 -14.67
CA LYS A 443 1.31 -37.61 -14.59
C LYS A 443 1.62 -36.29 -15.30
N THR A 444 0.62 -35.62 -15.86
CA THR A 444 0.77 -34.37 -16.60
C THR A 444 -0.21 -33.34 -16.06
N ALA A 445 0.29 -32.21 -15.55
CA ALA A 445 -0.55 -31.17 -14.95
C ALA A 445 -1.41 -30.45 -15.99
N VAL A 446 -1.00 -30.51 -17.27
CA VAL A 446 -1.71 -29.95 -18.43
C VAL A 446 -3.12 -30.51 -18.55
N THR A 447 -3.30 -31.81 -18.29
CA THR A 447 -4.64 -32.44 -18.35
C THR A 447 -5.60 -31.83 -17.33
N GLY A 448 -5.13 -31.59 -16.11
CA GLY A 448 -5.93 -30.93 -15.07
C GLY A 448 -6.29 -29.49 -15.43
N PHE A 449 -5.34 -28.75 -16.00
CA PHE A 449 -5.58 -27.38 -16.45
C PHE A 449 -6.68 -27.30 -17.51
N ILE A 450 -6.61 -28.14 -18.55
CA ILE A 450 -7.60 -28.18 -19.64
C ILE A 450 -8.98 -28.55 -19.10
N VAL A 451 -9.07 -29.56 -18.23
CA VAL A 451 -10.34 -29.98 -17.62
C VAL A 451 -11.01 -28.82 -16.86
N ILE A 452 -10.23 -28.02 -16.14
CA ILE A 452 -10.77 -26.87 -15.41
C ILE A 452 -11.23 -25.76 -16.35
N VAL A 453 -10.43 -25.42 -17.36
CA VAL A 453 -10.85 -24.40 -18.34
C VAL A 453 -12.16 -24.83 -19.04
N LEU A 454 -12.27 -26.10 -19.42
CA LEU A 454 -13.51 -26.65 -19.98
C LEU A 454 -14.66 -26.65 -18.97
N SER A 455 -14.40 -26.90 -17.69
CA SER A 455 -15.44 -26.89 -16.66
C SER A 455 -16.06 -25.51 -16.44
N TYR A 456 -15.35 -24.41 -16.71
CA TYR A 456 -15.96 -23.08 -16.71
C TYR A 456 -16.99 -22.91 -17.83
N LEU A 457 -16.92 -23.67 -18.93
CA LEU A 457 -17.96 -23.64 -19.96
C LEU A 457 -19.29 -24.23 -19.48
N LEU A 458 -19.27 -25.11 -18.47
CA LEU A 458 -20.50 -25.63 -17.86
C LEU A 458 -21.35 -24.51 -17.22
N CYS A 459 -20.73 -23.39 -16.85
CA CYS A 459 -21.41 -22.21 -16.35
C CYS A 459 -22.42 -21.62 -17.35
N LEU A 460 -22.26 -21.89 -18.65
CA LEU A 460 -23.11 -21.36 -19.72
C LEU A 460 -24.44 -22.10 -19.82
N VAL A 461 -24.53 -23.32 -19.28
CA VAL A 461 -25.71 -24.18 -19.43
C VAL A 461 -26.77 -23.76 -18.42
N ASP A 462 -28.00 -23.52 -18.91
CA ASP A 462 -29.14 -23.13 -18.09
C ASP A 462 -29.85 -24.36 -17.50
N THR A 463 -29.29 -24.92 -16.42
CA THR A 463 -29.97 -25.97 -15.65
C THR A 463 -29.89 -25.71 -14.15
N SER A 464 -30.94 -26.10 -13.42
CA SER A 464 -31.09 -25.80 -11.99
C SER A 464 -29.97 -26.37 -11.11
N TRP A 465 -29.35 -27.49 -11.50
CA TRP A 465 -28.27 -28.12 -10.74
C TRP A 465 -26.91 -27.44 -10.93
N ILE A 466 -26.70 -26.74 -12.04
CA ILE A 466 -25.43 -26.06 -12.34
C ILE A 466 -25.18 -24.90 -11.40
N LYS A 467 -26.23 -24.34 -10.79
CA LYS A 467 -26.10 -23.35 -9.71
C LYS A 467 -25.19 -23.85 -8.58
N TYR A 468 -25.25 -25.14 -8.25
CA TYR A 468 -24.48 -25.75 -7.16
C TYR A 468 -23.09 -26.26 -7.59
N PHE A 469 -22.71 -26.07 -8.86
CA PHE A 469 -21.44 -26.57 -9.37
C PHE A 469 -20.26 -25.79 -8.76
N PRO A 470 -19.27 -26.45 -8.12
CA PRO A 470 -18.26 -25.78 -7.30
C PRO A 470 -17.36 -24.80 -8.07
N ILE A 471 -17.20 -24.99 -9.37
CA ILE A 471 -16.36 -24.12 -10.21
C ILE A 471 -17.22 -22.94 -10.69
N GLY A 472 -16.74 -21.73 -10.42
CA GLY A 472 -17.47 -20.48 -10.62
C GLY A 472 -18.36 -20.06 -9.45
N LEU A 473 -18.50 -20.82 -8.35
CA LEU A 473 -19.33 -20.45 -7.19
C LEU A 473 -18.87 -19.18 -6.45
N SER A 474 -17.62 -18.76 -6.62
CA SER A 474 -17.11 -17.50 -6.08
C SER A 474 -17.51 -16.27 -6.90
N SER A 475 -18.22 -16.43 -8.03
CA SER A 475 -18.76 -15.28 -8.74
C SER A 475 -19.89 -14.65 -7.93
N LEU A 476 -19.82 -13.34 -7.70
CA LEU A 476 -20.89 -12.64 -6.98
C LEU A 476 -22.22 -12.73 -7.75
N ALA A 477 -22.16 -12.89 -9.08
CA ALA A 477 -23.32 -13.15 -9.94
C ALA A 477 -24.08 -14.46 -9.65
N ARG A 478 -23.57 -15.33 -8.77
CA ARG A 478 -24.27 -16.54 -8.31
C ARG A 478 -24.75 -16.46 -6.87
N LEU A 479 -24.38 -15.39 -6.17
CA LEU A 479 -24.74 -15.19 -4.79
C LEU A 479 -26.09 -14.48 -4.68
N GLU A 480 -26.93 -14.99 -3.80
CA GLU A 480 -28.23 -14.43 -3.47
C GLU A 480 -28.12 -12.98 -2.99
N GLU A 481 -27.04 -12.63 -2.29
CA GLU A 481 -26.76 -11.29 -1.79
C GLU A 481 -26.52 -10.24 -2.90
N PHE A 482 -26.40 -10.65 -4.17
CA PHE A 482 -26.19 -9.73 -5.31
C PHE A 482 -27.23 -9.89 -6.42
N VAL A 483 -27.95 -11.01 -6.45
CA VAL A 483 -28.91 -11.34 -7.51
C VAL A 483 -30.33 -11.57 -6.98
N GLY A 484 -30.51 -11.62 -5.66
CA GLY A 484 -31.78 -11.87 -4.99
C GLY A 484 -32.11 -13.35 -4.82
N GLU A 485 -33.03 -13.65 -3.90
CA GLU A 485 -33.35 -15.00 -3.40
C GLU A 485 -33.79 -16.00 -4.49
N ARG A 486 -34.36 -15.50 -5.60
CA ARG A 486 -34.90 -16.36 -6.66
C ARG A 486 -33.84 -16.87 -7.64
N GLN A 487 -32.71 -16.19 -7.75
CA GLN A 487 -31.74 -16.47 -8.82
C GLN A 487 -30.42 -17.04 -8.27
N GLY A 488 -29.94 -16.54 -7.12
CA GLY A 488 -28.68 -16.93 -6.52
C GLY A 488 -28.78 -18.02 -5.44
N ILE A 489 -27.62 -18.41 -4.90
CA ILE A 489 -27.47 -19.27 -3.72
C ILE A 489 -26.92 -18.40 -2.59
N SER A 490 -27.47 -18.53 -1.38
CA SER A 490 -26.92 -17.90 -0.17
C SER A 490 -25.43 -18.17 0.00
N TYR A 491 -24.68 -17.15 0.43
CA TYR A 491 -23.26 -17.24 0.74
C TYR A 491 -22.90 -18.39 1.70
N PHE A 492 -23.74 -18.69 2.69
CA PHE A 492 -23.49 -19.80 3.62
C PHE A 492 -23.54 -21.16 2.92
N HIS A 493 -24.47 -21.33 1.98
CA HIS A 493 -24.59 -22.55 1.20
C HIS A 493 -23.42 -22.70 0.23
N SER A 494 -22.99 -21.61 -0.43
CA SER A 494 -21.86 -21.65 -1.36
C SER A 494 -20.55 -22.01 -0.64
N ILE A 495 -20.29 -21.44 0.54
CA ILE A 495 -19.15 -21.86 1.38
C ILE A 495 -19.30 -23.30 1.84
N GLY A 496 -20.50 -23.72 2.25
CA GLY A 496 -20.73 -25.11 2.67
C GLY A 496 -20.32 -26.10 1.57
N ILE A 497 -20.76 -25.85 0.34
CA ILE A 497 -20.43 -26.68 -0.83
C ILE A 497 -18.93 -26.66 -1.10
N LEU A 498 -18.32 -25.48 -1.17
CA LEU A 498 -16.88 -25.34 -1.42
C LEU A 498 -16.03 -25.94 -0.29
N GLY A 499 -16.45 -25.80 0.96
CA GLY A 499 -15.76 -26.33 2.13
C GLY A 499 -15.81 -27.85 2.18
N VAL A 500 -16.99 -28.45 2.03
CA VAL A 500 -17.18 -29.90 2.03
C VAL A 500 -16.43 -30.54 0.86
N SER A 501 -16.53 -29.97 -0.34
CA SER A 501 -15.84 -30.50 -1.52
C SER A 501 -14.30 -30.41 -1.39
N ASN A 502 -13.78 -29.32 -0.84
CA ASN A 502 -12.36 -29.20 -0.50
C ASN A 502 -11.91 -30.26 0.51
N LEU A 503 -12.67 -30.46 1.60
CA LEU A 503 -12.36 -31.45 2.63
C LEU A 503 -12.38 -32.88 2.05
N LEU A 504 -13.37 -33.21 1.22
CA LEU A 504 -13.48 -34.51 0.57
C LEU A 504 -12.27 -34.77 -0.33
N LEU A 505 -11.96 -33.86 -1.28
CA LEU A 505 -10.83 -34.03 -2.17
C LEU A 505 -9.49 -34.07 -1.42
N PHE A 506 -9.32 -33.23 -0.42
CA PHE A 506 -8.12 -33.25 0.41
C PHE A 506 -7.96 -34.56 1.19
N SER A 507 -9.04 -35.08 1.76
CA SER A 507 -9.04 -36.37 2.47
C SER A 507 -8.70 -37.54 1.55
N VAL A 508 -9.24 -37.53 0.32
CA VAL A 508 -8.98 -38.52 -0.72
C VAL A 508 -7.52 -38.45 -1.21
N LEU A 509 -6.94 -37.25 -1.27
CA LEU A 509 -5.51 -37.11 -1.53
C LEU A 509 -4.69 -37.67 -0.36
N GLN A 510 -5.03 -37.30 0.87
CA GLN A 510 -4.33 -37.70 2.08
C GLN A 510 -4.39 -39.23 2.34
N SER A 511 -5.46 -39.91 1.94
CA SER A 511 -5.64 -41.35 2.11
C SER A 511 -4.65 -42.20 1.29
N GLY A 512 -3.94 -41.59 0.33
CA GLY A 512 -2.80 -42.23 -0.33
C GLY A 512 -2.66 -41.95 -1.82
N LEU A 513 -3.58 -41.22 -2.46
CA LEU A 513 -3.48 -40.93 -3.89
C LEU A 513 -2.19 -40.17 -4.25
N TYR A 514 -1.71 -39.29 -3.39
CA TYR A 514 -0.45 -38.57 -3.61
C TYR A 514 0.75 -39.54 -3.76
N GLN A 515 0.66 -40.76 -3.20
CA GLN A 515 1.73 -41.75 -3.30
C GLN A 515 1.86 -42.28 -4.73
N LYS A 516 0.78 -42.29 -5.51
CA LYS A 516 0.81 -42.68 -6.92
C LYS A 516 1.81 -41.84 -7.70
N CYS A 517 2.02 -40.56 -7.36
CA CYS A 517 3.06 -39.71 -7.96
C CYS A 517 4.48 -40.32 -7.92
N PHE A 518 4.79 -41.17 -6.94
CA PHE A 518 6.12 -41.76 -6.73
C PHE A 518 6.28 -43.16 -7.32
N ASN A 519 5.21 -43.82 -7.70
CA ASN A 519 5.29 -45.12 -8.36
C ASN A 519 5.51 -44.83 -9.85
N LYS A 520 6.77 -44.86 -10.28
CA LYS A 520 7.09 -45.08 -11.70
C LYS A 520 6.85 -46.57 -11.95
N GLY A 521 6.07 -46.87 -12.99
CA GLY A 521 6.12 -48.19 -13.64
C GLY A 521 7.52 -48.41 -14.21
#